data_AF-A0A0K6S8X3-F1
#
_entry.id   AF-A0A0K6S8X3-F1
#
_cell.length_a   1.000
_cell.length_b   1.000
_cell.length_c   1.000
_cell.angle_alpha   90.00
_cell.angle_beta   90.00
_cell.angle_gamma   90.00
#
_symmetry.space_group_name_H-M   'P 1'
#
loop_
_entity.id
_entity.type
_entity.pdbx_description
1 polymer ?
#
loop_
_entity_poly.entity_id
_entity_poly.type
_entity_poly.pdbx_seq_one_letter_code
_entity_poly.pdbx_strand_id
1 'polypeptide(L)'
;MIDPSYFLFPSPKRTYDVETFPNELFFIPYDLTSASNDPEAHFPAIFLRYPEARFLILYFHANAEDLGRAYPFLKDLRNEFHSHVMAIEYPGYGICPGRATADKVVEQGNATIRFIRDILRWPLDSVILLGRSVGE
;
A
#
# COMPACT_ATOMS: atom_id res chain seq x y z
N MET A 1 27.40 -1.62 -12.39
CA MET A 1 26.63 -0.41 -12.77
C MET A 1 25.52 -0.28 -11.73
N ILE A 2 25.42 0.84 -11.01
CA ILE A 2 24.35 1.02 -10.01
C ILE A 2 23.04 1.24 -10.76
N ASP A 3 22.04 0.42 -10.47
CA ASP A 3 20.72 0.52 -11.07
C ASP A 3 20.03 1.82 -10.61
N PRO A 4 19.59 2.70 -11.54
CA PRO A 4 19.03 4.02 -11.23
C PRO A 4 17.84 4.00 -10.27
N SER A 5 17.10 2.89 -10.21
CA SER A 5 15.98 2.73 -9.27
C SER A 5 16.40 2.92 -7.80
N TYR A 6 17.68 2.70 -7.48
CA TYR A 6 18.22 2.92 -6.14
C TYR A 6 18.10 4.38 -5.69
N PHE A 7 18.28 5.34 -6.60
CA PHE A 7 18.14 6.77 -6.30
C PHE A 7 16.68 7.22 -6.31
N LEU A 8 15.83 6.52 -7.07
CA LEU A 8 14.42 6.83 -7.16
C LEU A 8 13.65 6.30 -5.95
N PHE A 9 14.03 5.14 -5.40
CA PHE A 9 13.32 4.49 -4.29
C PHE A 9 14.21 4.23 -3.06
N PRO A 10 14.63 5.27 -2.32
CA PRO A 10 15.41 5.13 -1.10
C PRO A 10 14.55 4.61 0.08
N SER A 11 14.48 3.29 0.24
CA SER A 11 13.78 2.66 1.38
C SER A 11 14.28 3.21 2.73
N PRO A 12 13.38 3.70 3.61
CA PRO A 12 13.77 4.15 4.94
C PRO A 12 14.11 2.98 5.85
N LYS A 13 14.69 3.26 7.02
CA LYS A 13 14.74 2.27 8.09
C LYS A 13 13.30 1.90 8.48
N ARG A 14 12.98 0.60 8.40
CA ARG A 14 11.72 -0.01 8.84
C ARG A 14 11.25 0.57 10.19
N THR A 15 9.99 1.00 10.24
CA THR A 15 9.38 1.60 11.43
C THR A 15 8.24 0.78 12.05
N TYR A 16 7.82 -0.30 11.42
CA TYR A 16 6.76 -1.18 11.91
C TYR A 16 7.06 -2.66 11.64
N ASP A 17 6.29 -3.54 12.27
CA ASP A 17 6.28 -4.99 12.09
C ASP A 17 4.85 -5.53 11.91
N VAL A 18 4.72 -6.85 11.81
CA VAL A 18 3.45 -7.54 11.58
C VAL A 18 2.41 -7.34 12.69
N GLU A 19 2.84 -6.97 13.90
CA GLU A 19 1.96 -6.77 15.06
C GLU A 19 1.59 -5.29 15.26
N THR A 20 2.22 -4.37 14.53
CA THR A 20 2.12 -2.93 14.79
C THR A 20 0.72 -2.36 14.52
N PHE A 21 -0.02 -2.89 13.53
CA PHE A 21 -1.38 -2.42 13.18
C PHE A 21 -2.41 -3.54 13.32
N PRO A 22 -2.82 -3.86 14.56
CA PRO A 22 -3.74 -4.96 14.80
C PRO A 22 -5.08 -4.72 14.11
N ASN A 23 -5.54 -5.72 13.34
CA ASN A 23 -6.78 -5.68 12.55
C ASN A 23 -6.80 -4.69 11.37
N GLU A 24 -5.70 -4.00 11.10
CA GLU A 24 -5.60 -3.01 10.02
C GLU A 24 -4.55 -3.42 8.98
N LEU A 25 -3.46 -4.08 9.41
CA LEU A 25 -2.47 -4.68 8.51
C LEU A 25 -3.00 -5.99 7.93
N PHE A 26 -2.85 -6.16 6.62
CA PHE A 26 -3.14 -7.39 5.90
C PHE A 26 -2.20 -7.52 4.70
N PHE A 27 -2.28 -8.64 3.98
CA PHE A 27 -1.42 -8.93 2.84
C PHE A 27 -2.24 -9.12 1.57
N ILE A 28 -1.89 -8.40 0.52
CA ILE A 28 -2.52 -8.50 -0.80
C ILE A 28 -1.68 -9.46 -1.65
N PRO A 29 -2.27 -10.51 -2.25
CA PRO A 29 -1.57 -11.37 -3.20
C PRO A 29 -1.42 -10.69 -4.57
N TYR A 30 -0.33 -10.96 -5.27
CA TYR A 30 -0.16 -10.51 -6.67
C TYR A 30 -1.12 -11.23 -7.64
N ASP A 31 -1.31 -12.54 -7.42
CA ASP A 31 -2.22 -13.41 -8.16
C ASP A 31 -3.41 -13.81 -7.28
N LEU A 32 -4.62 -13.49 -7.73
CA LEU A 32 -5.86 -13.81 -7.03
C LEU A 32 -6.39 -15.21 -7.37
N THR A 33 -5.79 -15.89 -8.36
CA THR A 33 -6.26 -17.17 -8.88
C THR A 33 -5.57 -18.37 -8.25
N SER A 34 -4.39 -18.18 -7.67
CA SER A 34 -3.62 -19.22 -6.99
C SER A 34 -3.31 -18.81 -5.56
N ALA A 35 -3.57 -19.72 -4.62
CA ALA A 35 -3.12 -19.55 -3.25
C ALA A 35 -1.63 -19.93 -3.18
N SER A 36 -0.79 -18.99 -2.76
CA SER A 36 0.62 -19.22 -2.49
C SER A 36 0.90 -19.04 -0.99
N ASN A 37 1.85 -19.80 -0.45
CA ASN A 37 2.39 -19.56 0.89
C ASN A 37 3.75 -18.82 0.83
N ASP A 38 4.20 -18.45 -0.36
CA ASP A 38 5.42 -17.69 -0.55
C ASP A 38 5.23 -16.25 -0.04
N PRO A 39 6.04 -15.79 0.93
CA PRO A 39 6.01 -14.41 1.39
C PRO A 39 6.25 -13.38 0.27
N GLU A 40 6.96 -13.73 -0.80
CA GLU A 40 7.16 -12.84 -1.95
C GLU A 40 5.95 -12.78 -2.91
N ALA A 41 5.01 -13.72 -2.79
CA ALA A 41 3.76 -13.70 -3.56
C ALA A 41 2.71 -12.71 -3.01
N HIS A 42 3.03 -12.02 -1.92
CA HIS A 42 2.15 -11.08 -1.25
C HIS A 42 2.90 -9.80 -0.88
N PHE A 43 2.15 -8.74 -0.61
CA PHE A 43 2.72 -7.50 -0.09
C PHE A 43 1.83 -6.88 0.99
N PRO A 44 2.44 -6.19 1.98
CA PRO A 44 1.70 -5.57 3.07
C PRO A 44 0.81 -4.42 2.58
N ALA A 45 -0.35 -4.28 3.22
CA ALA A 45 -1.22 -3.14 3.07
C ALA A 45 -1.92 -2.84 4.41
N ILE A 46 -2.25 -1.56 4.65
CA ILE A 46 -3.09 -1.13 5.76
C ILE A 46 -4.46 -0.75 5.24
N PHE A 47 -5.52 -1.11 5.97
CA PHE A 47 -6.89 -0.69 5.68
C PHE A 47 -7.59 -0.06 6.88
N LEU A 48 -7.77 1.26 6.81
CA LEU A 48 -8.48 2.05 7.81
C LEU A 48 -9.94 2.24 7.39
N ARG A 49 -10.85 1.54 8.07
CA ARG A 49 -12.28 1.57 7.74
C ARG A 49 -13.00 2.75 8.38
N TYR A 50 -13.87 3.42 7.62
CA TYR A 50 -14.80 4.41 8.15
C TYR A 50 -16.24 3.92 7.89
N PRO A 51 -16.99 3.42 8.89
CA PRO A 51 -18.23 2.65 8.66
C PRO A 51 -19.30 3.27 7.76
N GLU A 52 -19.36 4.60 7.67
CA GLU A 52 -20.36 5.34 6.89
C GLU A 52 -19.80 5.89 5.57
N ALA A 53 -18.55 5.58 5.24
CA ALA A 53 -17.88 6.14 4.08
C ALA A 53 -18.33 5.47 2.78
N ARG A 54 -18.56 6.30 1.75
CA ARG A 54 -18.81 5.84 0.39
C ARG A 54 -17.51 5.58 -0.38
N PHE A 55 -16.50 6.42 -0.15
CA PHE A 55 -15.27 6.42 -0.95
C PHE A 55 -14.16 5.64 -0.27
N LEU A 56 -13.31 5.03 -1.11
CA LEU A 56 -12.05 4.41 -0.73
C LEU A 56 -10.90 5.20 -1.33
N ILE A 57 -10.06 5.79 -0.50
CA ILE A 57 -8.80 6.39 -0.93
C ILE A 57 -7.74 5.29 -0.94
N LEU A 58 -7.19 5.00 -2.11
CA LEU A 58 -6.01 4.17 -2.28
C LEU A 58 -4.78 5.09 -2.30
N TYR A 59 -3.98 5.02 -1.24
CA TYR A 59 -2.83 5.88 -1.00
C TYR A 59 -1.49 5.20 -1.35
N PHE A 60 -0.65 5.93 -2.07
CA PHE A 60 0.72 5.59 -2.43
C PHE A 60 1.68 6.52 -1.66
N HIS A 61 2.46 5.96 -0.74
CA HIS A 61 3.34 6.73 0.15
C HIS A 61 4.57 7.30 -0.57
N ALA A 62 5.24 8.25 0.08
CA ALA A 62 6.46 8.85 -0.46
C ALA A 62 7.64 7.88 -0.43
N ASN A 63 8.66 8.09 -1.28
CA ASN A 63 9.78 7.16 -1.40
C ASN A 63 10.71 7.09 -0.18
N ALA A 64 10.66 8.03 0.77
CA ALA A 64 11.43 7.96 2.03
C ALA A 64 10.53 7.64 3.25
N GLU A 65 9.34 7.12 2.97
CA GLU A 65 8.27 6.81 3.90
C GLU A 65 7.95 5.31 3.78
N ASP A 66 7.69 4.64 4.90
CA ASP A 66 7.08 3.30 4.93
C ASP A 66 5.69 3.42 5.56
N LEU A 67 4.90 2.35 5.57
CA LEU A 67 3.53 2.42 6.10
C LEU A 67 3.46 2.91 7.56
N GLY A 68 4.47 2.61 8.38
CA GLY A 68 4.50 3.09 9.76
C GLY A 68 4.70 4.59 9.89
N ARG A 69 5.53 5.20 9.04
CA ARG A 69 5.66 6.65 8.97
C ARG A 69 4.42 7.32 8.37
N ALA A 70 3.80 6.69 7.37
CA ALA A 70 2.60 7.21 6.72
C ALA A 70 1.37 7.16 7.64
N TYR A 71 1.31 6.20 8.58
CA TYR A 71 0.11 5.87 9.34
C TYR A 71 -0.62 7.05 10.03
N PRO A 72 0.07 7.99 10.72
CA PRO A 72 -0.60 9.16 11.30
C PRO A 72 -1.33 9.99 10.23
N PHE A 73 -0.68 10.23 9.09
CA PHE A 73 -1.29 10.95 7.97
C PHE A 73 -2.47 10.17 7.37
N LEU A 74 -2.39 8.84 7.26
CA LEU A 74 -3.51 8.02 6.79
C LEU A 74 -4.74 8.13 7.70
N LYS A 75 -4.51 8.21 9.02
CA LYS A 75 -5.59 8.42 10.00
C LYS A 75 -6.22 9.80 9.85
N ASP A 76 -5.41 10.84 9.71
CA ASP A 76 -5.89 12.20 9.49
C ASP A 76 -6.71 12.25 8.18
N LEU A 77 -6.19 11.66 7.10
CA LEU A 77 -6.87 11.55 5.81
C LEU A 77 -8.23 10.82 5.94
N ARG A 78 -8.28 9.68 6.64
CA ARG A 78 -9.53 8.96 6.90
C ARG A 78 -10.55 9.85 7.62
N ASN A 79 -10.10 10.56 8.65
CA ASN A 79 -10.97 11.33 9.54
C ASN A 79 -11.44 12.64 8.90
N GLU A 80 -10.59 13.34 8.16
CA GLU A 80 -10.94 14.61 7.53
C GLU A 80 -11.85 14.41 6.31
N PHE A 81 -11.62 13.34 5.54
CA PHE A 81 -12.38 13.07 4.31
C PHE A 81 -13.55 12.10 4.51
N HIS A 82 -13.80 11.62 5.74
CA HIS A 82 -14.82 10.62 6.07
C HIS A 82 -14.84 9.47 5.05
N SER A 83 -13.66 8.94 4.77
CA SER A 83 -13.40 7.98 3.69
C SER A 83 -12.66 6.77 4.23
N HIS A 84 -12.87 5.60 3.63
CA HIS A 84 -11.96 4.50 3.86
C HIS A 84 -10.58 4.85 3.29
N VAL A 85 -9.52 4.38 3.94
CA VAL A 85 -8.15 4.58 3.45
C VAL A 85 -7.45 3.23 3.37
N MET A 86 -6.94 2.89 2.20
CA MET A 86 -6.05 1.75 2.00
C MET A 86 -4.69 2.28 1.54
N ALA A 87 -3.60 1.76 2.10
CA ALA A 87 -2.25 2.08 1.64
C ALA A 87 -1.45 0.79 1.47
N ILE A 88 -0.60 0.73 0.45
CA ILE A 88 0.24 -0.44 0.15
C ILE A 88 1.70 -0.13 0.48
N GLU A 89 2.46 -1.15 0.87
CA GLU A 89 3.91 -1.02 1.08
C GLU A 89 4.68 -1.35 -0.20
N TYR A 90 5.66 -0.53 -0.54
CA TYR A 90 6.52 -0.76 -1.70
C TYR A 90 7.51 -1.92 -1.47
N PRO A 91 8.00 -2.58 -2.54
CA PRO A 91 8.90 -3.71 -2.38
C PRO A 91 10.23 -3.27 -1.74
N GLY A 92 10.70 -3.99 -0.73
CA GLY A 92 11.90 -3.62 0.03
C GLY A 92 11.71 -2.49 1.04
N TYR A 93 10.49 -2.01 1.25
CA TYR A 93 10.13 -1.05 2.29
C TYR A 93 9.44 -1.75 3.45
N GLY A 94 9.53 -1.18 4.66
CA GLY A 94 8.87 -1.74 5.84
C GLY A 94 9.21 -3.22 6.04
N ILE A 95 8.16 -4.06 6.03
CA ILE A 95 8.25 -5.53 6.08
C ILE A 95 8.06 -6.19 4.71
N CYS A 96 7.88 -5.43 3.63
CA CYS A 96 7.70 -5.97 2.29
C CYS A 96 9.02 -6.51 1.73
N PRO A 97 9.08 -7.77 1.28
CA PRO A 97 10.29 -8.33 0.68
C PRO A 97 10.62 -7.69 -0.67
N GLY A 98 11.81 -8.00 -1.18
CA GLY A 98 12.25 -7.60 -2.51
C GLY A 98 12.89 -6.20 -2.58
N ARG A 99 12.79 -5.59 -3.75
CA ARG A 99 13.43 -4.30 -4.09
C ARG A 99 12.49 -3.47 -4.94
N ALA A 100 12.32 -2.20 -4.58
CA ALA A 100 11.48 -1.28 -5.30
C ALA A 100 12.05 -0.97 -6.69
N THR A 101 11.20 -1.12 -7.69
CA THR A 101 11.36 -0.61 -9.04
C THR A 101 10.02 -0.01 -9.46
N ALA A 102 10.03 0.92 -10.43
CA ALA A 102 8.79 1.51 -10.93
C ALA A 102 7.79 0.43 -11.40
N ASP A 103 8.28 -0.56 -12.14
CA ASP A 103 7.47 -1.65 -12.65
C ASP A 103 6.81 -2.47 -11.53
N LYS A 104 7.55 -2.79 -10.45
CA LYS A 104 6.99 -3.55 -9.33
C LYS A 104 5.97 -2.74 -8.52
N VAL A 105 6.19 -1.44 -8.35
CA VAL A 105 5.20 -0.57 -7.68
C VAL A 105 3.92 -0.48 -8.51
N VAL A 106 4.05 -0.35 -9.84
CA VAL A 106 2.90 -0.40 -10.76
C VAL A 106 2.20 -1.76 -10.72
N GLU A 107 2.96 -2.85 -10.66
CA GLU A 107 2.42 -4.21 -10.53
C GLU A 107 1.61 -4.39 -9.23
N GLN A 108 2.13 -3.94 -8.09
CA GLN A 108 1.40 -3.94 -6.82
C GLN A 108 0.12 -3.11 -6.91
N GLY A 109 0.20 -1.89 -7.47
CA GLY A 109 -0.98 -1.04 -7.66
C GLY A 109 -2.07 -1.73 -8.49
N ASN A 110 -1.68 -2.38 -9.58
CA ASN A 110 -2.60 -3.17 -10.41
C ASN A 110 -3.20 -4.37 -9.64
N ALA A 111 -2.39 -5.07 -8.85
CA ALA A 111 -2.86 -6.17 -8.00
C ALA A 111 -3.87 -5.67 -6.94
N THR A 112 -3.61 -4.52 -6.32
CA THR A 112 -4.52 -3.90 -5.36
C THR A 112 -5.85 -3.49 -5.99
N ILE A 113 -5.84 -2.91 -7.19
CA ILE A 113 -7.09 -2.60 -7.90
C ILE A 113 -7.91 -3.87 -8.20
N ARG A 114 -7.26 -4.96 -8.64
CA ARG A 114 -7.94 -6.26 -8.81
C ARG A 114 -8.49 -6.76 -7.48
N PHE A 115 -7.72 -6.68 -6.41
CA PHE A 115 -8.15 -7.11 -5.06
C PHE A 115 -9.37 -6.32 -4.58
N ILE A 116 -9.36 -4.99 -4.72
CA ILE A 116 -10.48 -4.12 -4.39
C ILE A 116 -11.74 -4.51 -5.17
N ARG A 117 -11.61 -4.72 -6.49
CA ARG A 117 -12.73 -5.07 -7.37
C ARG A 117 -13.27 -6.49 -7.11
N ASP A 118 -12.39 -7.47 -7.03
CA ASP A 118 -12.76 -8.89 -7.14
C ASP A 118 -12.94 -9.55 -5.77
N ILE A 119 -12.19 -9.12 -4.75
CA ILE A 119 -12.25 -9.67 -3.40
C ILE A 119 -13.14 -8.79 -2.51
N LEU A 120 -12.81 -7.49 -2.40
CA LEU A 120 -13.60 -6.58 -1.58
C LEU A 120 -14.95 -6.22 -2.21
N ARG A 121 -15.12 -6.48 -3.51
CA ARG A 121 -16.32 -6.12 -4.29
C ARG A 121 -16.66 -4.63 -4.18
N TRP A 122 -15.63 -3.78 -4.03
CA TRP A 122 -15.79 -2.33 -3.95
C TRP A 122 -16.00 -1.76 -5.36
N PRO A 123 -16.98 -0.86 -5.56
CA PRO A 123 -17.19 -0.26 -6.87
C PRO A 123 -16.05 0.71 -7.21
N LEU A 124 -15.36 0.47 -8.33
CA LEU A 124 -14.13 1.19 -8.71
C LEU A 124 -14.34 2.69 -8.99
N ASP A 125 -15.56 3.10 -9.32
CA ASP A 125 -15.93 4.52 -9.48
C ASP A 125 -15.97 5.28 -8.14
N SER A 126 -15.89 4.58 -7.01
CA SER A 126 -15.73 5.14 -5.67
C SER A 126 -14.30 5.05 -5.12
N VAL A 127 -13.35 4.55 -5.93
CA VAL A 127 -11.94 4.47 -5.56
C VAL A 127 -11.20 5.72 -6.04
N ILE A 128 -10.57 6.43 -5.12
CA ILE A 128 -9.78 7.63 -5.39
C ILE A 128 -8.31 7.26 -5.24
N LEU A 129 -7.51 7.46 -6.29
CA LEU A 129 -6.06 7.29 -6.20
C LEU A 129 -5.43 8.57 -5.65
N LEU A 130 -4.63 8.44 -4.60
CA LEU A 130 -3.87 9.53 -4.02
C LEU A 130 -2.42 9.08 -3.87
N GLY A 131 -1.47 9.91 -4.27
CA GLY A 131 -0.05 9.67 -4.03
C GLY A 131 0.63 10.96 -3.61
N ARG A 132 1.63 10.86 -2.72
CA ARG A 132 2.54 11.99 -2.47
C ARG A 132 3.67 11.99 -3.49
N SER A 133 3.85 13.13 -4.15
CA SER A 133 4.90 13.33 -5.15
C SER A 133 6.30 13.06 -4.59
N VAL A 134 7.21 12.65 -5.47
CA VAL A 134 8.65 12.40 -5.24
C VAL A 134 9.47 13.70 -5.35
N GLY A 135 8.85 14.85 -5.57
CA GLY A 135 9.56 16.13 -5.75
C GLY A 135 9.97 16.77 -4.43
N GLU A 136 11.27 16.77 -4.13
CA GLU A 136 12.19 17.93 -4.21
C GLU A 136 13.62 17.42 -4.46
#